data_AF-A0A1Z8SGK1-F1
#
_entry.id   AF-A0A1Z8SGK1-F1
#
_cell.length_a   1.000
_cell.length_b   1.000
_cell.length_c   1.000
_cell.angle_alpha   90.00
_cell.angle_beta   90.00
_cell.angle_gamma   90.00
#
_symmetry.space_group_name_H-M   'P 1'
#
loop_
_entity.id
_entity.type
_entity.pdbx_description
1 polymer ?
#
loop_
_entity_poly.entity_id
_entity_poly.type
_entity_poly.pdbx_seq_one_letter_code
_entity_poly.pdbx_strand_id
1 'polypeptide(L)'
;MSPLKSMVRNLVPAFILCLVIGASSTASAMVLIPVLPMIPMLDCNNNGTEDATDIANGTSQDCNSNGIPDECDITAETSQDCNTNGVPDSCDISAGASKDCDNNGVPDICQFLNDEDCNNNGILDPCEVALGAPDCNGNLVPDECDTDCDSNGTVDECEITADPTKDCDVDGSLDLCEYSSELGGDDSLDCNNNNVLDSCDISSGTSLDCDANGIPDECDISNGAADCDSDGALDSCELTAGTGLDCNSNGTLDNCDISTATSLDCDGNSIPDDCDITNGAVDCDADGNIDSCELTAGTGLDCNSNGTLDNCDISTAASSDCDTDGVPDECQIAADASLDCDLDGVLKSCETDTDTD
;
A
#
# COMPACT_ATOMS: atom_id res chain seq x y z
N MET A 1 32.87 -81.95 -16.07
CA MET A 1 33.50 -82.49 -17.30
C MET A 1 33.24 -81.47 -18.40
N SER A 2 34.30 -80.97 -19.04
CA SER A 2 34.37 -79.77 -19.88
C SER A 2 33.34 -79.69 -21.02
N PRO A 3 33.11 -78.48 -21.57
CA PRO A 3 33.89 -78.12 -22.76
C PRO A 3 34.47 -76.70 -22.74
N LEU A 4 35.50 -76.52 -23.57
CA LEU A 4 36.21 -75.27 -23.90
C LEU A 4 35.25 -74.11 -24.19
N LYS A 5 35.50 -72.94 -23.59
CA LYS A 5 34.96 -71.65 -24.04
C LYS A 5 36.09 -70.78 -24.57
N SER A 6 35.90 -70.35 -25.81
CA SER A 6 36.79 -69.53 -26.63
C SER A 6 37.14 -68.21 -25.95
N MET A 7 38.43 -67.96 -25.74
CA MET A 7 38.95 -66.67 -25.27
C MET A 7 39.17 -65.77 -26.48
N VAL A 8 38.14 -65.04 -26.89
CA VAL A 8 38.25 -63.99 -27.91
C VAL A 8 38.85 -62.76 -27.24
N ARG A 9 40.18 -62.62 -27.33
CA ARG A 9 40.87 -61.36 -26.98
C ARG A 9 40.51 -60.33 -28.05
N ASN A 10 39.72 -59.32 -27.69
CA ASN A 10 39.53 -58.14 -28.52
C ASN A 10 40.90 -57.51 -28.80
N LEU A 11 41.34 -57.59 -30.06
CA LEU A 11 42.54 -56.91 -30.54
C LEU A 11 42.20 -55.43 -30.69
N VAL A 12 42.62 -54.61 -29.72
CA VAL A 12 42.69 -53.15 -29.92
C VAL A 12 43.92 -52.87 -30.81
N PRO A 13 43.81 -52.11 -31.92
CA PRO A 13 44.94 -51.85 -32.80
C PRO A 13 45.90 -50.87 -32.12
N ALA A 14 47.03 -51.36 -31.63
CA ALA A 14 48.11 -50.53 -31.11
C ALA A 14 48.81 -49.82 -32.27
N PHE A 15 48.62 -48.50 -32.40
CA PHE A 15 49.40 -47.67 -33.32
C PHE A 15 50.84 -47.54 -32.79
N ILE A 16 51.78 -48.23 -33.45
CA ILE A 16 53.21 -48.17 -33.12
C ILE A 16 53.82 -46.96 -33.84
N LEU A 17 54.08 -45.87 -33.10
CA LEU A 17 54.85 -44.73 -33.60
C LEU A 17 56.34 -44.95 -33.30
N CYS A 18 57.11 -45.43 -34.28
CA CYS A 18 58.57 -45.57 -34.15
C CYS A 18 59.26 -44.21 -34.30
N LEU A 19 59.70 -43.60 -33.19
CA LEU A 19 60.60 -42.45 -33.23
C LEU A 19 62.05 -42.95 -33.28
N VAL A 20 62.72 -42.75 -34.42
CA VAL A 20 64.14 -43.11 -34.60
C VAL A 20 65.01 -41.98 -34.05
N ILE A 21 65.60 -42.16 -32.87
CA ILE A 21 66.66 -41.28 -32.38
C ILE A 21 67.99 -41.93 -32.76
N GLY A 22 68.65 -41.38 -33.78
CA GLY A 22 69.98 -41.80 -34.19
C GLY A 22 71.04 -41.31 -33.20
N ALA A 23 71.65 -42.24 -32.47
CA ALA A 23 72.96 -42.02 -31.85
C ALA A 23 73.84 -43.25 -32.13
N SER A 24 75.00 -42.97 -32.72
CA SER A 24 76.00 -43.91 -33.20
C SER A 24 76.63 -44.73 -32.08
N SER A 25 76.46 -46.06 -32.10
CA SER A 25 77.49 -47.08 -31.86
C SER A 25 76.85 -48.48 -31.76
N THR A 26 77.59 -49.48 -32.20
CA THR A 26 77.15 -50.84 -32.53
C THR A 26 76.68 -51.67 -31.32
N ALA A 27 75.41 -51.53 -30.93
CA ALA A 27 74.60 -52.58 -30.27
C ALA A 27 73.13 -52.12 -30.22
N SER A 28 72.29 -52.60 -31.13
CA SER A 28 70.83 -52.41 -31.01
C SER A 28 70.28 -53.30 -29.90
N ALA A 29 70.22 -52.77 -28.68
CA ALA A 29 69.29 -53.27 -27.67
C ALA A 29 67.93 -52.62 -27.95
N MET A 30 67.02 -53.38 -28.55
CA MET A 30 65.61 -53.00 -28.68
C MET A 30 64.99 -53.07 -27.28
N VAL A 31 65.08 -51.98 -26.51
CA VAL A 31 64.32 -51.84 -25.26
C VAL A 31 62.88 -51.60 -25.66
N LEU A 32 62.10 -52.67 -25.71
CA LEU A 32 60.65 -52.62 -25.85
C LEU A 32 60.10 -52.10 -24.51
N ILE A 33 59.94 -50.78 -24.38
CA ILE A 33 59.10 -50.22 -23.33
C ILE A 33 57.68 -50.30 -23.89
N PRO A 34 56.81 -51.22 -23.42
CA PRO A 34 55.41 -51.15 -23.78
C PRO A 34 54.87 -49.86 -23.18
N VAL A 35 54.59 -48.87 -24.02
CA VAL A 35 53.74 -47.75 -23.63
C VAL A 35 52.33 -48.34 -23.59
N LEU A 36 51.97 -48.97 -22.47
CA LEU A 36 50.55 -49.21 -22.18
C LEU A 36 49.86 -47.84 -22.26
N PRO A 37 48.69 -47.74 -22.90
CA PRO A 37 47.91 -46.51 -22.81
C PRO A 37 47.68 -46.26 -21.33
N MET A 38 48.22 -45.16 -20.81
CA MET A 38 47.90 -44.67 -19.47
C MET A 38 46.47 -44.13 -19.53
N ILE A 39 45.50 -45.05 -19.56
CA ILE A 39 44.22 -44.77 -18.95
C ILE A 39 44.55 -44.72 -17.45
N PRO A 40 44.31 -43.61 -16.74
CA PRO A 40 44.54 -43.58 -15.30
C PRO A 40 43.84 -44.81 -14.71
N MET A 41 44.57 -45.62 -13.93
CA MET A 41 43.94 -46.67 -13.13
C MET A 41 43.06 -45.94 -12.13
N LEU A 42 41.79 -45.80 -12.48
CA LEU A 42 40.78 -45.18 -11.63
C LEU A 42 40.31 -46.29 -10.69
N ASP A 43 40.63 -46.10 -9.41
CA ASP A 43 40.25 -46.93 -8.27
C ASP A 43 39.72 -45.93 -7.24
N CYS A 44 38.47 -45.54 -7.44
CA CYS A 44 37.86 -44.45 -6.71
C CYS A 44 37.61 -44.81 -5.24
N ASN A 45 37.32 -46.08 -4.95
CA ASN A 45 37.09 -46.60 -3.59
C ASN A 45 38.39 -47.04 -2.89
N ASN A 46 39.55 -46.94 -3.57
CA ASN A 46 40.89 -47.27 -3.08
C ASN A 46 41.02 -48.71 -2.54
N ASN A 47 40.30 -49.67 -3.12
CA ASN A 47 40.31 -51.05 -2.65
C ASN A 47 41.44 -51.89 -3.29
N GLY A 48 42.18 -51.33 -4.26
CA GLY A 48 43.26 -51.98 -5.00
C GLY A 48 42.80 -52.69 -6.28
N THR A 49 41.54 -52.54 -6.68
CA THR A 49 40.94 -53.01 -7.92
C THR A 49 40.51 -51.81 -8.76
N GLU A 50 40.67 -51.87 -10.08
CA GLU A 50 40.21 -50.79 -10.95
C GLU A 50 38.67 -50.78 -11.02
N ASP A 51 38.07 -49.58 -11.08
CA ASP A 51 36.62 -49.35 -11.15
C ASP A 51 35.91 -50.24 -12.17
N ALA A 52 36.44 -50.32 -13.40
CA ALA A 52 35.87 -51.16 -14.46
C ALA A 52 35.92 -52.66 -14.13
N THR A 53 36.92 -53.11 -13.35
CA THR A 53 37.02 -54.49 -12.88
C THR A 53 36.06 -54.74 -11.72
N ASP A 54 35.83 -53.75 -10.85
CA ASP A 54 34.85 -53.84 -9.78
C ASP A 54 33.43 -53.97 -10.32
N ILE A 55 33.07 -53.13 -11.28
CA ILE A 55 31.77 -53.17 -11.97
C ILE A 55 31.61 -54.50 -12.72
N ALA A 56 32.61 -54.94 -13.48
CA ALA A 56 32.53 -56.17 -14.27
C ALA A 56 32.42 -57.45 -13.42
N ASN A 57 33.01 -57.46 -12.23
CA ASN A 57 32.91 -58.57 -11.27
C ASN A 57 31.66 -58.46 -10.37
N GLY A 58 30.94 -57.34 -10.41
CA GLY A 58 29.79 -57.05 -9.57
C GLY A 58 30.15 -56.82 -8.10
N THR A 59 31.41 -56.44 -7.81
CA THR A 59 31.85 -56.04 -6.47
C THR A 59 31.43 -54.62 -6.13
N SER A 60 31.23 -53.77 -7.14
CA SER A 60 30.55 -52.47 -7.03
C SER A 60 29.44 -52.36 -8.08
N GLN A 61 28.40 -51.57 -7.79
CA GLN A 61 27.31 -51.29 -8.71
C GLN A 61 27.62 -50.06 -9.56
N ASP A 62 27.11 -50.02 -10.79
CA ASP A 62 27.14 -48.85 -11.69
C ASP A 62 25.79 -48.81 -12.40
N CYS A 63 24.83 -48.20 -11.73
CA CYS A 63 23.43 -48.23 -12.15
C CYS A 63 23.17 -47.28 -13.33
N ASN A 64 23.91 -46.18 -13.44
CA ASN A 64 23.80 -45.20 -14.53
C ASN A 64 24.68 -45.54 -15.75
N SER A 65 25.49 -46.60 -15.64
CA SER A 65 26.38 -47.13 -16.69
C SER A 65 27.40 -46.10 -17.22
N ASN A 66 27.86 -45.18 -16.37
CA ASN A 66 28.85 -44.17 -16.74
C ASN A 66 30.30 -44.67 -16.61
N GLY A 67 30.51 -45.87 -16.05
CA GLY A 67 31.83 -46.48 -15.83
C GLY A 67 32.50 -46.10 -14.51
N ILE A 68 31.80 -45.40 -13.61
CA ILE A 68 32.20 -45.05 -12.25
C ILE A 68 31.25 -45.78 -11.28
N PRO A 69 31.76 -46.48 -10.26
CA PRO A 69 30.93 -47.11 -9.23
C PRO A 69 29.99 -46.13 -8.51
N ASP A 70 28.78 -46.57 -8.19
CA ASP A 70 27.75 -45.80 -7.48
C ASP A 70 28.28 -45.15 -6.19
N GLU A 71 29.01 -45.93 -5.37
CA GLU A 71 29.64 -45.46 -4.13
C GLU A 71 30.62 -44.29 -4.34
N CYS A 72 31.25 -44.23 -5.51
CA CYS A 72 32.18 -43.19 -5.89
C CYS A 72 31.47 -42.01 -6.53
N ASP A 73 30.39 -42.25 -7.26
CA ASP A 73 29.52 -41.21 -7.79
C ASP A 73 28.88 -40.39 -6.65
N ILE A 74 28.44 -41.07 -5.59
CA ILE A 74 27.89 -40.43 -4.38
C ILE A 74 28.99 -39.66 -3.63
N THR A 75 30.15 -40.29 -3.41
CA THR A 75 31.27 -39.64 -2.68
C THR A 75 31.83 -38.43 -3.43
N ALA A 76 31.80 -38.46 -4.77
CA ALA A 76 32.23 -37.37 -5.62
C ALA A 76 31.15 -36.29 -5.84
N GLU A 77 29.96 -36.46 -5.24
CA GLU A 77 28.77 -35.61 -5.44
C GLU A 77 28.35 -35.48 -6.92
N THR A 78 28.75 -36.43 -7.77
CA THR A 78 28.29 -36.53 -9.16
C THR A 78 26.92 -37.18 -9.26
N SER A 79 26.53 -37.94 -8.25
CA SER A 79 25.17 -38.42 -8.01
C SER A 79 24.72 -38.09 -6.60
N GLN A 80 23.44 -37.73 -6.44
CA GLN A 80 22.82 -37.51 -5.13
C GLN A 80 22.34 -38.85 -4.55
N ASP A 81 22.44 -39.01 -3.24
CA ASP A 81 21.88 -40.12 -2.44
C ASP A 81 21.30 -39.53 -1.16
N CYS A 82 20.10 -38.96 -1.31
CA CYS A 82 19.48 -38.18 -0.26
C CYS A 82 18.93 -39.04 0.89
N ASN A 83 18.56 -40.29 0.62
CA ASN A 83 18.10 -41.24 1.63
C ASN A 83 19.27 -42.03 2.27
N THR A 84 20.50 -41.81 1.81
CA THR A 84 21.77 -42.37 2.31
C THR A 84 21.83 -43.89 2.30
N ASN A 85 21.16 -44.53 1.33
CA ASN A 85 21.10 -45.98 1.23
C ASN A 85 22.25 -46.61 0.41
N GLY A 86 23.11 -45.77 -0.19
CA GLY A 86 24.24 -46.18 -1.02
C GLY A 86 23.90 -46.41 -2.49
N VAL A 87 22.70 -46.06 -2.94
CA VAL A 87 22.23 -46.10 -4.33
C VAL A 87 21.89 -44.68 -4.77
N PRO A 88 22.39 -44.20 -5.93
CA PRO A 88 22.01 -42.91 -6.47
C PRO A 88 20.50 -42.72 -6.59
N ASP A 89 20.00 -41.52 -6.29
CA ASP A 89 18.60 -41.12 -6.38
C ASP A 89 17.96 -41.49 -7.73
N SER A 90 18.65 -41.16 -8.82
CA SER A 90 18.21 -41.49 -10.19
C SER A 90 18.01 -43.01 -10.40
N CYS A 91 18.80 -43.83 -9.73
CA CYS A 91 18.74 -45.27 -9.82
C CYS A 91 17.64 -45.84 -8.93
N ASP A 92 17.46 -45.29 -7.73
CA ASP A 92 16.32 -45.59 -6.87
C ASP A 92 14.98 -45.31 -7.57
N ILE A 93 14.87 -44.19 -8.29
CA ILE A 93 13.68 -43.84 -9.09
C ILE A 93 13.50 -44.82 -10.25
N SER A 94 14.56 -45.07 -11.04
CA SER A 94 14.48 -45.95 -12.22
C SER A 94 14.14 -47.41 -11.86
N ALA A 95 14.60 -47.88 -10.70
CA ALA A 95 14.32 -49.21 -10.18
C ALA A 95 12.93 -49.30 -9.51
N GLY A 96 12.25 -48.16 -9.31
CA GLY A 96 10.98 -48.05 -8.59
C GLY A 96 11.11 -48.28 -7.08
N ALA A 97 12.33 -48.19 -6.54
CA ALA A 97 12.59 -48.24 -5.10
C ALA A 97 12.15 -46.94 -4.41
N SER A 98 12.26 -45.82 -5.12
CA SER A 98 11.74 -44.51 -4.72
C SER A 98 10.65 -44.03 -5.67
N LYS A 99 9.74 -43.22 -5.15
CA LYS A 99 8.72 -42.50 -5.93
C LYS A 99 9.27 -41.12 -6.28
N ASP A 100 8.90 -40.63 -7.45
CA ASP A 100 9.23 -39.31 -8.02
C ASP A 100 7.98 -38.89 -8.78
N CYS A 101 6.98 -38.44 -8.05
CA CYS A 101 5.63 -38.25 -8.58
C CYS A 101 5.51 -37.00 -9.47
N ASP A 102 6.33 -35.97 -9.21
CA ASP A 102 6.41 -34.76 -10.03
C ASP A 102 7.44 -34.88 -11.19
N ASN A 103 8.23 -35.96 -11.21
CA ASN A 103 9.24 -36.27 -12.22
C ASN A 103 10.38 -35.23 -12.28
N ASN A 104 10.73 -34.63 -11.15
CA ASN A 104 11.81 -33.66 -11.07
C ASN A 104 13.21 -34.32 -10.92
N GLY A 105 13.25 -35.65 -10.77
CA GLY A 105 14.48 -36.43 -10.63
C GLY A 105 14.99 -36.54 -9.20
N VAL A 106 14.24 -36.02 -8.21
CA VAL A 106 14.50 -36.14 -6.78
C VAL A 106 13.45 -37.08 -6.17
N PRO A 107 13.85 -38.12 -5.43
CA PRO A 107 12.92 -38.99 -4.73
C PRO A 107 11.98 -38.22 -3.79
N ASP A 108 10.69 -38.52 -3.76
CA ASP A 108 9.69 -37.84 -2.91
C ASP A 108 10.13 -37.81 -1.43
N ILE A 109 10.73 -38.91 -0.96
CA ILE A 109 11.26 -39.05 0.41
C ILE A 109 12.28 -37.96 0.79
N CYS A 110 12.91 -37.37 -0.20
CA CYS A 110 13.94 -36.35 -0.05
C CYS A 110 13.42 -34.92 -0.23
N GLN A 111 12.14 -34.77 -0.55
CA GLN A 111 11.48 -33.49 -0.77
C GLN A 111 10.64 -33.05 0.46
N PHE A 112 10.26 -33.99 1.34
CA PHE A 112 9.48 -33.71 2.57
C PHE A 112 10.11 -32.73 3.59
N LEU A 113 11.35 -32.29 3.38
CA LEU A 113 12.03 -31.38 4.31
C LEU A 113 11.67 -29.90 4.09
N ASN A 114 10.88 -29.56 3.06
CA ASN A 114 10.61 -28.19 2.60
C ASN A 114 9.14 -27.74 2.74
N ASP A 115 8.37 -28.30 3.69
CA ASP A 115 6.94 -27.97 3.90
C ASP A 115 6.03 -28.24 2.68
N GLU A 116 6.43 -29.10 1.73
CA GLU A 116 5.63 -29.52 0.56
C GLU A 116 4.67 -30.69 0.85
N ASP A 117 4.31 -30.90 2.12
CA ASP A 117 3.28 -31.84 2.58
C ASP A 117 2.49 -31.13 3.68
N CYS A 118 1.62 -30.22 3.23
CA CYS A 118 0.91 -29.28 4.08
C CYS A 118 0.02 -29.96 5.13
N ASN A 119 -0.62 -31.07 4.76
CA ASN A 119 -1.53 -31.85 5.62
C ASN A 119 -0.81 -32.98 6.39
N ASN A 120 0.50 -33.15 6.17
CA ASN A 120 1.36 -34.17 6.77
C ASN A 120 0.86 -35.62 6.55
N ASN A 121 0.27 -35.89 5.38
CA ASN A 121 -0.26 -37.22 5.05
C ASN A 121 0.79 -38.16 4.43
N GLY A 122 1.99 -37.65 4.16
CA GLY A 122 3.11 -38.38 3.59
C GLY A 122 3.08 -38.48 2.06
N ILE A 123 2.32 -37.61 1.39
CA ILE A 123 2.32 -37.40 -0.06
C ILE A 123 2.66 -35.92 -0.28
N LEU A 124 3.49 -35.62 -1.27
CA LEU A 124 3.79 -34.22 -1.59
C LEU A 124 2.58 -33.54 -2.22
N ASP A 125 2.38 -32.27 -1.91
CA ASP A 125 1.26 -31.45 -2.39
C ASP A 125 1.06 -31.53 -3.92
N PRO A 126 2.10 -31.37 -4.78
CA PRO A 126 1.93 -31.48 -6.23
C PRO A 126 1.47 -32.88 -6.67
N CYS A 127 1.80 -33.89 -5.88
CA CYS A 127 1.46 -35.27 -6.14
C CYS A 127 0.06 -35.62 -5.67
N GLU A 128 -0.42 -35.01 -4.60
CA GLU A 128 -1.82 -35.06 -4.19
C GLU A 128 -2.73 -34.48 -5.27
N VAL A 129 -2.38 -33.29 -5.78
CA VAL A 129 -3.09 -32.65 -6.89
C VAL A 129 -3.08 -33.55 -8.14
N ALA A 130 -1.92 -34.13 -8.50
CA ALA A 130 -1.83 -35.07 -9.61
C ALA A 130 -2.67 -36.36 -9.42
N LEU A 131 -2.95 -36.76 -8.17
CA LEU A 131 -3.82 -37.87 -7.81
C LEU A 131 -5.32 -37.47 -7.76
N GLY A 132 -5.63 -36.18 -7.96
CA GLY A 132 -6.99 -35.65 -8.05
C GLY A 132 -7.47 -34.94 -6.79
N ALA A 133 -6.58 -34.50 -5.91
CA ALA A 133 -6.94 -33.52 -4.91
C ALA A 133 -7.46 -32.23 -5.60
N PRO A 134 -8.51 -31.58 -5.06
CA PRO A 134 -8.95 -30.27 -5.52
C PRO A 134 -7.79 -29.25 -5.43
N ASP A 135 -7.60 -28.47 -6.49
CA ASP A 135 -6.65 -27.36 -6.61
C ASP A 135 -7.28 -26.37 -7.60
N CYS A 136 -8.06 -25.42 -7.08
CA CYS A 136 -8.83 -24.51 -7.92
C CYS A 136 -8.00 -23.35 -8.48
N ASN A 137 -6.96 -22.94 -7.75
CA ASN A 137 -6.09 -21.82 -8.10
C ASN A 137 -4.89 -22.25 -8.98
N GLY A 138 -4.63 -23.55 -9.08
CA GLY A 138 -3.58 -24.15 -9.89
C GLY A 138 -2.18 -23.95 -9.33
N ASN A 139 -2.04 -23.73 -8.02
CA ASN A 139 -0.75 -23.49 -7.36
C ASN A 139 0.00 -24.80 -7.02
N LEU A 140 -0.59 -25.97 -7.33
CA LEU A 140 -0.09 -27.31 -7.00
C LEU A 140 -0.10 -27.65 -5.50
N VAL A 141 -0.87 -26.90 -4.71
CA VAL A 141 -1.21 -27.16 -3.32
C VAL A 141 -2.68 -27.59 -3.25
N PRO A 142 -3.04 -28.66 -2.53
CA PRO A 142 -4.43 -29.02 -2.34
C PRO A 142 -5.24 -27.90 -1.67
N ASP A 143 -6.49 -27.70 -2.11
CA ASP A 143 -7.40 -26.69 -1.54
C ASP A 143 -7.51 -26.81 0.00
N GLU A 144 -7.46 -28.01 0.57
CA GLU A 144 -7.53 -28.19 2.03
C GLU A 144 -6.36 -27.60 2.83
N CYS A 145 -5.31 -27.18 2.13
CA CYS A 145 -4.12 -26.55 2.67
C CYS A 145 -4.01 -25.06 2.33
N ASP A 146 -4.88 -24.57 1.45
CA ASP A 146 -5.01 -23.15 1.18
C ASP A 146 -5.83 -22.46 2.28
N THR A 147 -5.79 -21.13 2.27
CA THR A 147 -6.51 -20.31 3.25
C THR A 147 -8.01 -20.32 2.92
N ASP A 148 -8.83 -20.67 3.90
CA ASP A 148 -10.30 -20.58 3.91
C ASP A 148 -10.69 -19.77 5.14
N CYS A 149 -10.58 -18.44 5.03
CA CYS A 149 -10.67 -17.53 6.16
C CYS A 149 -12.08 -17.52 6.79
N ASP A 150 -13.13 -17.70 5.99
CA ASP A 150 -14.52 -17.74 6.46
C ASP A 150 -15.00 -19.16 6.82
N SER A 151 -14.17 -20.17 6.57
CA SER A 151 -14.40 -21.58 6.87
C SER A 151 -15.68 -22.14 6.21
N ASN A 152 -16.03 -21.63 5.02
CA ASN A 152 -17.22 -22.07 4.29
C ASN A 152 -16.99 -23.36 3.47
N GLY A 153 -15.73 -23.82 3.36
CA GLY A 153 -15.32 -25.01 2.64
C GLY A 153 -14.94 -24.77 1.17
N THR A 154 -14.87 -23.51 0.73
CA THR A 154 -14.17 -23.07 -0.48
C THR A 154 -13.06 -22.13 -0.07
N VAL A 155 -11.86 -22.31 -0.64
CA VAL A 155 -10.71 -21.48 -0.29
C VAL A 155 -10.85 -20.10 -0.90
N ASP A 156 -10.24 -19.11 -0.27
CA ASP A 156 -10.40 -17.69 -0.59
C ASP A 156 -10.15 -17.42 -2.08
N GLU A 157 -9.06 -17.95 -2.62
CA GLU A 157 -8.67 -17.80 -4.02
C GLU A 157 -9.66 -18.47 -5.00
N CYS A 158 -10.32 -19.57 -4.62
CA CYS A 158 -11.41 -20.15 -5.43
C CYS A 158 -12.58 -19.16 -5.51
N GLU A 159 -12.89 -18.50 -4.40
CA GLU A 159 -14.01 -17.57 -4.31
C GLU A 159 -13.74 -16.31 -5.13
N ILE A 160 -12.53 -15.77 -5.06
CA ILE A 160 -12.06 -14.64 -5.87
C ILE A 160 -12.08 -15.02 -7.35
N THR A 161 -11.61 -16.22 -7.71
CA THR A 161 -11.66 -16.70 -9.10
C THR A 161 -13.10 -16.85 -9.60
N ALA A 162 -14.02 -17.29 -8.74
CA ALA A 162 -15.43 -17.45 -9.08
C ALA A 162 -16.16 -16.11 -9.16
N ASP A 163 -15.81 -15.16 -8.30
CA ASP A 163 -16.37 -13.82 -8.21
C ASP A 163 -15.30 -12.79 -7.86
N PRO A 164 -14.64 -12.19 -8.88
CA PRO A 164 -13.59 -11.20 -8.66
C PRO A 164 -14.05 -9.91 -7.97
N THR A 165 -15.35 -9.73 -7.70
CA THR A 165 -15.82 -8.58 -6.92
C THR A 165 -15.67 -8.77 -5.42
N LYS A 166 -15.21 -9.93 -4.96
CA LYS A 166 -14.91 -10.22 -3.55
C LYS A 166 -13.47 -9.91 -3.14
N ASP A 167 -12.67 -9.43 -4.09
CA ASP A 167 -11.30 -8.93 -3.94
C ASP A 167 -11.23 -7.66 -4.77
N CYS A 168 -11.87 -6.61 -4.27
CA CYS A 168 -12.17 -5.42 -5.05
C CYS A 168 -10.94 -4.52 -5.26
N ASP A 169 -9.94 -4.60 -4.37
CA ASP A 169 -8.65 -3.91 -4.51
C ASP A 169 -7.54 -4.79 -5.12
N VAL A 170 -7.84 -6.07 -5.38
CA VAL A 170 -7.02 -7.03 -6.15
C VAL A 170 -5.71 -7.34 -5.45
N ASP A 171 -5.78 -7.52 -4.14
CA ASP A 171 -4.63 -7.84 -3.29
C ASP A 171 -4.45 -9.37 -3.06
N GLY A 172 -5.45 -10.16 -3.45
CA GLY A 172 -5.49 -11.62 -3.32
C GLY A 172 -6.13 -12.14 -2.03
N SER A 173 -6.65 -11.25 -1.19
CA SER A 173 -7.45 -11.58 0.01
C SER A 173 -8.93 -11.38 -0.29
N LEU A 174 -9.79 -12.11 0.42
CA LEU A 174 -11.23 -11.82 0.37
C LEU A 174 -11.50 -10.55 1.19
N ASP A 175 -12.24 -9.60 0.60
CA ASP A 175 -12.64 -8.35 1.26
C ASP A 175 -13.27 -8.62 2.64
N LEU A 176 -14.13 -9.64 2.71
CA LEU A 176 -14.79 -10.10 3.93
C LEU A 176 -13.80 -10.43 5.05
N CYS A 177 -12.66 -10.99 4.71
CA CYS A 177 -11.63 -11.42 5.66
C CYS A 177 -10.68 -10.30 6.04
N GLU A 178 -10.65 -9.22 5.26
CA GLU A 178 -9.95 -8.01 5.60
C GLU A 178 -10.75 -7.14 6.57
N TYR A 179 -12.04 -6.91 6.32
CA TYR A 179 -12.83 -6.05 7.22
C TYR A 179 -13.45 -6.80 8.40
N SER A 180 -13.60 -8.13 8.37
CA SER A 180 -14.29 -8.84 9.46
C SER A 180 -13.35 -9.21 10.61
N SER A 181 -13.48 -8.54 11.75
CA SER A 181 -12.76 -8.89 12.98
C SER A 181 -13.09 -10.29 13.51
N GLU A 182 -14.26 -10.83 13.17
CA GLU A 182 -14.63 -12.21 13.51
C GLU A 182 -13.75 -13.24 12.80
N LEU A 183 -13.23 -12.89 11.62
CA LEU A 183 -12.36 -13.71 10.78
C LEU A 183 -10.87 -13.33 10.89
N GLY A 184 -10.53 -12.40 11.79
CA GLY A 184 -9.16 -11.95 12.01
C GLY A 184 -8.75 -10.70 11.22
N GLY A 185 -9.70 -10.06 10.53
CA GLY A 185 -9.56 -8.77 9.87
C GLY A 185 -9.64 -7.57 10.82
N ASP A 186 -9.73 -6.38 10.24
CA ASP A 186 -9.82 -5.07 10.90
C ASP A 186 -11.13 -4.37 10.52
N ASP A 187 -12.08 -4.32 11.45
CA ASP A 187 -13.38 -3.64 11.28
C ASP A 187 -13.24 -2.14 10.92
N SER A 188 -12.06 -1.53 11.10
CA SER A 188 -11.82 -0.15 10.66
C SER A 188 -11.70 0.01 9.14
N LEU A 189 -11.59 -1.09 8.39
CA LEU A 189 -11.58 -1.11 6.93
C LEU A 189 -12.97 -1.15 6.29
N ASP A 190 -14.04 -1.28 7.08
CA ASP A 190 -15.46 -1.10 6.66
C ASP A 190 -16.12 -0.16 7.67
N CYS A 191 -15.66 1.09 7.68
CA CYS A 191 -16.00 2.04 8.73
C CYS A 191 -17.50 2.41 8.73
N ASN A 192 -18.14 2.38 7.55
CA ASN A 192 -19.56 2.66 7.37
C ASN A 192 -20.46 1.40 7.55
N ASN A 193 -19.85 0.24 7.80
CA ASN A 193 -20.48 -1.06 8.05
C ASN A 193 -21.45 -1.47 6.92
N ASN A 194 -21.06 -1.22 5.67
CA ASN A 194 -21.85 -1.55 4.49
C ASN A 194 -21.44 -2.89 3.83
N ASN A 195 -20.46 -3.60 4.42
CA ASN A 195 -19.87 -4.84 3.93
C ASN A 195 -19.02 -4.68 2.65
N VAL A 196 -18.43 -3.51 2.45
CA VAL A 196 -17.49 -3.19 1.38
C VAL A 196 -16.29 -2.51 2.02
N LEU A 197 -15.08 -2.82 1.55
CA LEU A 197 -13.88 -2.14 2.02
C LEU A 197 -13.95 -0.64 1.71
N ASP A 198 -13.48 0.18 2.64
CA ASP A 198 -13.29 1.62 2.51
C ASP A 198 -12.52 1.96 1.23
N SER A 199 -11.45 1.23 0.93
CA SER A 199 -10.65 1.37 -0.29
C SER A 199 -11.48 1.17 -1.58
N CYS A 200 -12.44 0.25 -1.52
CA CYS A 200 -13.33 -0.08 -2.63
C CYS A 200 -14.50 0.87 -2.76
N ASP A 201 -15.00 1.38 -1.63
CA ASP A 201 -15.96 2.46 -1.63
C ASP A 201 -15.39 3.73 -2.28
N ILE A 202 -14.16 4.08 -1.93
CA ILE A 202 -13.43 5.20 -2.55
C ILE A 202 -13.18 4.96 -4.04
N SER A 203 -12.67 3.78 -4.41
CA SER A 203 -12.33 3.49 -5.81
C SER A 203 -13.56 3.39 -6.72
N SER A 204 -14.69 2.95 -6.19
CA SER A 204 -15.97 2.88 -6.91
C SER A 204 -16.73 4.22 -6.92
N GLY A 205 -16.32 5.16 -6.06
CA GLY A 205 -16.93 6.48 -5.92
C GLY A 205 -18.27 6.46 -5.16
N THR A 206 -18.53 5.41 -4.37
CA THR A 206 -19.64 5.38 -3.41
C THR A 206 -19.34 6.23 -2.19
N SER A 207 -18.06 6.37 -1.84
CA SER A 207 -17.58 7.28 -0.79
C SER A 207 -16.56 8.28 -1.34
N LEU A 208 -16.47 9.43 -0.70
CA LEU A 208 -15.52 10.49 -1.00
C LEU A 208 -14.28 10.32 -0.10
N ASP A 209 -13.11 10.63 -0.64
CA ASP A 209 -11.84 10.73 0.11
C ASP A 209 -11.12 11.96 -0.44
N CYS A 210 -11.53 13.12 0.05
CA CYS A 210 -11.13 14.40 -0.52
C CYS A 210 -9.71 14.82 -0.10
N ASP A 211 -9.22 14.32 1.04
CA ASP A 211 -7.86 14.56 1.53
C ASP A 211 -6.85 13.47 1.11
N ALA A 212 -7.35 12.40 0.47
CA ALA A 212 -6.59 11.27 -0.05
C ALA A 212 -5.82 10.50 1.03
N ASN A 213 -6.38 10.40 2.24
CA ASN A 213 -5.78 9.68 3.35
C ASN A 213 -6.10 8.17 3.35
N GLY A 214 -7.02 7.72 2.49
CA GLY A 214 -7.46 6.34 2.37
C GLY A 214 -8.63 5.93 3.27
N ILE A 215 -9.21 6.86 4.01
CA ILE A 215 -10.41 6.71 4.84
C ILE A 215 -11.52 7.55 4.19
N PRO A 216 -12.75 7.02 4.05
CA PRO A 216 -13.90 7.78 3.58
C PRO A 216 -14.17 9.03 4.43
N ASP A 217 -14.53 10.14 3.79
CA ASP A 217 -14.86 11.42 4.45
C ASP A 217 -15.93 11.22 5.54
N GLU A 218 -16.97 10.40 5.29
CA GLU A 218 -18.01 10.08 6.28
C GLU A 218 -17.47 9.43 7.56
N CYS A 219 -16.34 8.73 7.45
CA CYS A 219 -15.68 8.04 8.54
C CYS A 219 -14.67 8.93 9.25
N ASP A 220 -14.00 9.82 8.53
CA ASP A 220 -13.26 10.91 9.13
C ASP A 220 -14.16 11.80 9.99
N ILE A 221 -15.34 12.18 9.48
CA ILE A 221 -16.35 12.93 10.24
C ILE A 221 -16.76 12.17 11.51
N SER A 222 -17.04 10.86 11.37
CA SER A 222 -17.39 9.99 12.50
C SER A 222 -16.25 9.88 13.53
N ASN A 223 -15.00 10.00 13.09
CA ASN A 223 -13.79 10.02 13.91
C ASN A 223 -13.43 11.42 14.44
N GLY A 224 -14.25 12.44 14.16
CA GLY A 224 -14.13 13.78 14.72
C GLY A 224 -13.37 14.76 13.82
N ALA A 225 -13.24 14.48 12.53
CA ALA A 225 -12.90 15.50 11.55
C ALA A 225 -13.96 16.60 11.52
N ALA A 226 -13.56 17.80 11.10
CA ALA A 226 -14.42 18.97 11.12
C ALA A 226 -15.39 18.94 9.92
N ASP A 227 -16.68 18.97 10.22
CA ASP A 227 -17.84 19.13 9.33
C ASP A 227 -18.85 19.98 10.09
N CYS A 228 -18.57 21.28 10.16
CA CYS A 228 -19.24 22.17 11.11
C CYS A 228 -20.68 22.51 10.71
N ASP A 229 -20.99 22.47 9.41
CA ASP A 229 -22.32 22.70 8.89
C ASP A 229 -23.12 21.41 8.61
N SER A 230 -22.48 20.27 8.83
CA SER A 230 -23.09 18.94 8.77
C SER A 230 -23.66 18.62 7.39
N ASP A 231 -23.02 19.12 6.33
CA ASP A 231 -23.40 18.84 4.95
C ASP A 231 -22.77 17.54 4.40
N GLY A 232 -21.82 16.98 5.15
CA GLY A 232 -21.12 15.73 4.85
C GLY A 232 -19.82 15.91 4.06
N ALA A 233 -19.41 17.15 3.76
CA ALA A 233 -18.08 17.47 3.28
C ALA A 233 -17.17 17.88 4.46
N LEU A 234 -15.90 17.50 4.40
CA LEU A 234 -14.92 17.98 5.39
C LEU A 234 -14.64 19.47 5.19
N ASP A 235 -14.61 20.24 6.28
CA ASP A 235 -14.29 21.68 6.25
C ASP A 235 -12.96 21.94 5.49
N SER A 236 -11.96 21.06 5.71
CA SER A 236 -10.64 21.13 5.05
C SER A 236 -10.73 20.97 3.52
N CYS A 237 -11.66 20.16 3.06
CA CYS A 237 -11.90 19.89 1.65
C CYS A 237 -12.73 20.98 1.02
N GLU A 238 -13.66 21.57 1.74
CA GLU A 238 -14.40 22.74 1.29
C GLU A 238 -13.51 23.96 1.10
N LEU A 239 -12.59 24.19 2.04
CA LEU A 239 -11.54 25.22 1.93
C LEU A 239 -10.65 24.99 0.69
N THR A 240 -10.26 23.73 0.46
CA THR A 240 -9.37 23.37 -0.67
C THR A 240 -10.10 23.47 -2.01
N ALA A 241 -11.37 23.05 -2.06
CA ALA A 241 -12.23 23.13 -3.24
C ALA A 241 -12.70 24.57 -3.53
N GLY A 242 -12.62 25.47 -2.55
CA GLY A 242 -13.16 26.82 -2.60
C GLY A 242 -14.69 26.84 -2.61
N THR A 243 -15.32 25.78 -2.11
CA THR A 243 -16.78 25.72 -1.88
C THR A 243 -17.12 26.34 -0.52
N GLY A 244 -16.23 26.19 0.45
CA GLY A 244 -16.30 26.85 1.75
C GLY A 244 -15.71 28.25 1.71
N LEU A 245 -16.38 29.19 2.40
CA LEU A 245 -15.92 30.57 2.54
C LEU A 245 -15.08 30.69 3.82
N ASP A 246 -13.90 31.31 3.71
CA ASP A 246 -13.02 31.68 4.83
C ASP A 246 -12.45 33.07 4.52
N CYS A 247 -13.23 34.10 4.82
CA CYS A 247 -12.88 35.45 4.42
C CYS A 247 -11.70 36.00 5.23
N ASN A 248 -11.58 35.59 6.50
CA ASN A 248 -10.57 36.06 7.44
C ASN A 248 -9.26 35.25 7.34
N SER A 249 -9.26 34.19 6.53
CA SER A 249 -8.14 33.29 6.25
C SER A 249 -7.55 32.64 7.50
N ASN A 250 -8.40 32.35 8.50
CA ASN A 250 -7.98 31.72 9.75
C ASN A 250 -7.96 30.18 9.65
N GLY A 251 -8.47 29.61 8.55
CA GLY A 251 -8.54 28.17 8.31
C GLY A 251 -9.78 27.48 8.90
N THR A 252 -10.77 28.24 9.38
CA THR A 252 -12.13 27.77 9.70
C THR A 252 -13.13 28.43 8.76
N LEU A 253 -14.19 27.72 8.40
CA LEU A 253 -15.20 28.30 7.53
C LEU A 253 -15.99 29.40 8.25
N ASP A 254 -16.43 30.39 7.50
CA ASP A 254 -17.21 31.54 7.95
C ASP A 254 -18.47 31.09 8.75
N ASN A 255 -19.17 30.04 8.29
CA ASN A 255 -20.30 29.45 8.99
C ASN A 255 -19.90 28.72 10.30
N CYS A 256 -18.71 28.11 10.36
CA CYS A 256 -18.14 27.55 11.58
C CYS A 256 -17.82 28.65 12.58
N ASP A 257 -17.25 29.76 12.11
CA ASP A 257 -16.90 30.89 12.96
C ASP A 257 -18.15 31.50 13.61
N ILE A 258 -19.24 31.64 12.84
CA ILE A 258 -20.54 32.09 13.33
C ILE A 258 -21.14 31.10 14.33
N SER A 259 -21.17 29.80 13.99
CA SER A 259 -21.79 28.78 14.85
C SER A 259 -21.06 28.59 16.19
N THR A 260 -19.74 28.79 16.19
CA THR A 260 -18.89 28.76 17.39
C THR A 260 -18.84 30.09 18.16
N ALA A 261 -19.54 31.11 17.65
CA ALA A 261 -19.53 32.48 18.16
C ALA A 261 -18.12 33.10 18.27
N THR A 262 -17.22 32.70 17.37
CA THR A 262 -15.91 33.34 17.19
C THR A 262 -15.98 34.54 16.25
N SER A 263 -16.96 34.55 15.35
CA SER A 263 -17.37 35.70 14.53
C SER A 263 -18.79 36.17 14.85
N LEU A 264 -19.04 37.47 14.67
CA LEU A 264 -20.36 38.07 14.73
C LEU A 264 -21.03 38.00 13.35
N ASP A 265 -22.35 37.76 13.34
CA ASP A 265 -23.23 37.83 12.16
C ASP A 265 -24.54 38.45 12.66
N CYS A 266 -24.54 39.77 12.74
CA CYS A 266 -25.62 40.49 13.38
C CYS A 266 -26.82 40.74 12.45
N ASP A 267 -26.61 40.70 11.13
CA ASP A 267 -27.67 40.84 10.13
C ASP A 267 -28.32 39.47 9.75
N GLY A 268 -27.68 38.37 10.15
CA GLY A 268 -28.17 37.00 10.00
C GLY A 268 -28.05 36.47 8.57
N ASN A 269 -27.14 37.01 7.76
CA ASN A 269 -26.94 36.63 6.37
C ASN A 269 -25.99 35.42 6.19
N SER A 270 -25.44 34.87 7.29
CA SER A 270 -24.47 33.77 7.33
C SER A 270 -23.08 34.10 6.78
N ILE A 271 -22.75 35.39 6.70
CA ILE A 271 -21.44 35.95 6.39
C ILE A 271 -20.99 36.72 7.63
N PRO A 272 -19.78 36.50 8.16
CA PRO A 272 -19.29 37.26 9.30
C PRO A 272 -19.25 38.78 9.03
N ASP A 273 -19.52 39.59 10.06
CA ASP A 273 -19.55 41.05 9.96
C ASP A 273 -18.22 41.61 9.39
N ASP A 274 -17.06 41.05 9.80
CA ASP A 274 -15.74 41.41 9.26
C ASP A 274 -15.63 41.17 7.74
N CYS A 275 -16.28 40.11 7.23
CA CYS A 275 -16.35 39.80 5.82
C CYS A 275 -17.30 40.77 5.10
N ASP A 276 -18.42 41.13 5.72
CA ASP A 276 -19.36 42.10 5.18
C ASP A 276 -18.73 43.48 5.03
N ILE A 277 -17.96 43.92 6.03
CA ILE A 277 -17.17 45.17 5.96
C ILE A 277 -16.21 45.12 4.76
N THR A 278 -15.50 43.99 4.59
CA THR A 278 -14.60 43.79 3.44
C THR A 278 -15.35 43.79 2.10
N ASN A 279 -16.61 43.34 2.09
CA ASN A 279 -17.52 43.35 0.94
C ASN A 279 -18.32 44.66 0.78
N GLY A 280 -18.03 45.68 1.59
CA GLY A 280 -18.57 47.03 1.44
C GLY A 280 -19.79 47.34 2.30
N ALA A 281 -20.05 46.57 3.35
CA ALA A 281 -20.89 47.04 4.45
C ALA A 281 -20.29 48.30 5.06
N VAL A 282 -21.17 49.17 5.54
CA VAL A 282 -20.77 50.47 6.10
C VAL A 282 -20.39 50.27 7.57
N ASP A 283 -19.18 50.70 7.91
CA ASP A 283 -18.60 50.76 9.25
C ASP A 283 -17.83 52.10 9.33
N CYS A 284 -18.53 53.18 9.71
CA CYS A 284 -17.96 54.52 9.60
C CYS A 284 -17.13 54.99 10.80
N ASP A 285 -17.25 54.37 11.97
CA ASP A 285 -16.32 54.60 13.09
C ASP A 285 -15.16 53.60 13.11
N ALA A 286 -15.17 52.59 12.24
CA ALA A 286 -14.15 51.56 12.13
C ALA A 286 -14.01 50.75 13.43
N ASP A 287 -15.12 50.53 14.14
CA ASP A 287 -15.14 49.80 15.40
C ASP A 287 -15.27 48.27 15.22
N GLY A 288 -15.54 47.83 13.98
CA GLY A 288 -15.69 46.42 13.59
C GLY A 288 -17.11 45.89 13.69
N ASN A 289 -18.09 46.68 14.12
CA ASN A 289 -19.51 46.38 13.99
C ASN A 289 -20.05 47.12 12.76
N ILE A 290 -20.88 46.45 11.95
CA ILE A 290 -21.53 47.14 10.84
C ILE A 290 -22.60 48.11 11.35
N ASP A 291 -22.67 49.31 10.76
CA ASP A 291 -23.56 50.39 11.22
C ASP A 291 -25.04 49.93 11.31
N SER A 292 -25.47 49.07 10.38
CA SER A 292 -26.84 48.53 10.36
C SER A 292 -27.17 47.74 11.62
N CYS A 293 -26.18 47.09 12.22
CA CYS A 293 -26.35 46.33 13.44
C CYS A 293 -26.29 47.23 14.67
N GLU A 294 -25.47 48.26 14.65
CA GLU A 294 -25.47 49.27 15.71
C GLU A 294 -26.80 50.02 15.79
N LEU A 295 -27.37 50.38 14.64
CA LEU A 295 -28.71 50.96 14.53
C LEU A 295 -29.79 50.00 15.05
N THR A 296 -29.67 48.71 14.74
CA THR A 296 -30.62 47.69 15.21
C THR A 296 -30.50 47.42 16.71
N ALA A 297 -29.27 47.41 17.24
CA ALA A 297 -28.97 47.23 18.66
C ALA A 297 -29.25 48.49 19.49
N GLY A 298 -29.39 49.65 18.83
CA GLY A 298 -29.53 50.96 19.48
C GLY A 298 -28.26 51.42 20.19
N THR A 299 -27.10 50.89 19.78
CA THR A 299 -25.77 51.32 20.26
C THR A 299 -25.25 52.50 19.45
N GLY A 300 -25.62 52.56 18.17
CA GLY A 300 -25.27 53.65 17.27
C GLY A 300 -26.17 54.88 17.48
N LEU A 301 -25.57 56.06 17.37
CA LEU A 301 -26.26 57.35 17.46
C LEU A 301 -26.74 57.78 16.06
N ASP A 302 -28.05 58.00 15.93
CA ASP A 302 -28.71 58.55 14.73
C ASP A 302 -29.73 59.58 15.20
N CYS A 303 -29.26 60.81 15.43
CA CYS A 303 -30.08 61.84 16.06
C CYS A 303 -31.11 62.45 15.09
N ASN A 304 -30.81 62.45 13.79
CA ASN A 304 -31.72 62.95 12.76
C ASN A 304 -32.69 61.87 12.25
N SER A 305 -32.54 60.62 12.74
CA SER A 305 -33.37 59.46 12.45
C SER A 305 -33.48 59.15 10.95
N ASN A 306 -32.42 59.42 10.19
CA ASN A 306 -32.38 59.18 8.75
C ASN A 306 -31.94 57.74 8.39
N GLY A 307 -31.52 56.94 9.39
CA GLY A 307 -31.04 55.58 9.22
C GLY A 307 -29.56 55.47 8.86
N THR A 308 -28.77 56.53 9.03
CA THR A 308 -27.31 56.54 8.99
C THR A 308 -26.78 57.09 10.32
N LEU A 309 -25.64 56.58 10.77
CA LEU A 309 -25.06 57.02 12.04
C LEU A 309 -24.52 58.46 11.95
N ASP A 310 -24.52 59.15 13.08
CA ASP A 310 -24.10 60.55 13.18
C ASP A 310 -22.65 60.77 12.67
N ASN A 311 -21.74 59.84 12.93
CA ASN A 311 -20.36 59.82 12.40
C ASN A 311 -20.31 59.66 10.87
N CYS A 312 -21.15 58.81 10.30
CA CYS A 312 -21.33 58.64 8.86
C CYS A 312 -21.82 59.95 8.22
N ASP A 313 -22.81 60.59 8.85
CA ASP A 313 -23.39 61.84 8.38
C ASP A 313 -22.37 62.98 8.41
N ILE A 314 -21.53 63.06 9.46
CA ILE A 314 -20.42 64.01 9.52
C ILE A 314 -19.41 63.74 8.40
N SER A 315 -19.02 62.47 8.20
CA SER A 315 -18.01 62.11 7.20
C SER A 315 -18.45 62.39 5.76
N THR A 316 -19.76 62.28 5.49
CA THR A 316 -20.38 62.52 4.18
C THR A 316 -20.89 63.95 4.01
N ALA A 317 -20.76 64.79 5.04
CA ALA A 317 -21.31 66.15 5.13
C ALA A 317 -22.84 66.20 4.95
N ALA A 318 -23.54 65.13 5.33
CA ALA A 318 -24.99 65.11 5.47
C ALA A 318 -25.44 65.89 6.72
N SER A 319 -24.64 65.83 7.79
CA SER A 319 -24.79 66.66 8.98
C SER A 319 -23.58 67.56 9.19
N SER A 320 -23.81 68.73 9.79
CA SER A 320 -22.73 69.67 10.13
C SER A 320 -22.16 69.33 11.50
N ASP A 321 -20.84 69.40 11.62
CA ASP A 321 -20.09 69.35 12.89
C ASP A 321 -19.02 70.45 12.81
N CYS A 322 -19.45 71.68 13.06
CA CYS A 322 -18.66 72.86 12.79
C CYS A 322 -17.64 73.16 13.91
N ASP A 323 -17.88 72.67 15.11
CA ASP A 323 -16.93 72.76 16.24
C ASP A 323 -16.05 71.50 16.40
N THR A 324 -16.27 70.49 15.55
CA THR A 324 -15.42 69.31 15.36
C THR A 324 -15.32 68.42 16.61
N ASP A 325 -16.39 68.39 17.41
CA ASP A 325 -16.45 67.61 18.64
C ASP A 325 -16.96 66.17 18.43
N GLY A 326 -17.37 65.85 17.19
CA GLY A 326 -17.86 64.53 16.79
C GLY A 326 -19.36 64.31 17.06
N VAL A 327 -20.08 65.33 17.53
CA VAL A 327 -21.54 65.30 17.69
C VAL A 327 -22.16 66.28 16.68
N PRO A 328 -23.06 65.83 15.78
CA PRO A 328 -23.65 66.74 14.81
C PRO A 328 -24.38 67.92 15.46
N ASP A 329 -24.27 69.11 14.85
CA ASP A 329 -24.83 70.37 15.33
C ASP A 329 -26.33 70.24 15.66
N GLU A 330 -27.07 69.56 14.79
CA GLU A 330 -28.50 69.28 14.95
C GLU A 330 -28.82 68.42 16.19
N CYS A 331 -27.92 67.50 16.58
CA CYS A 331 -28.05 66.74 17.81
C CYS A 331 -27.78 67.61 19.04
N GLN A 332 -26.77 68.49 18.96
CA GLN A 332 -26.42 69.41 20.04
C GLN A 332 -27.57 70.39 20.30
N ILE A 333 -28.14 70.98 19.25
CA ILE A 333 -29.28 71.89 19.30
C ILE A 333 -30.54 71.18 19.82
N ALA A 334 -30.77 69.93 19.40
CA ALA A 334 -31.89 69.13 19.91
C ALA A 334 -31.76 68.83 21.41
N ALA A 335 -30.53 68.63 21.92
CA ALA A 335 -30.26 68.40 23.33
C ALA A 335 -30.34 69.68 24.18
N ASP A 336 -29.89 70.81 23.64
CA ASP A 336 -29.95 72.12 24.28
C ASP A 336 -30.25 73.24 23.26
N ALA A 337 -31.53 73.60 23.18
CA ALA A 337 -31.99 74.68 22.30
C ALA A 337 -31.41 76.07 22.66
N SER A 338 -30.68 76.23 23.76
CA SER A 338 -29.96 77.48 24.04
C SER A 338 -28.69 77.65 23.20
N LEU A 339 -28.24 76.59 22.52
CA LEU A 339 -27.13 76.59 21.58
C LEU A 339 -27.48 77.13 20.18
N ASP A 340 -28.77 77.35 19.90
CA ASP A 340 -29.32 78.00 18.70
C ASP A 340 -30.42 78.98 19.16
N CYS A 341 -30.00 80.14 19.66
CA CYS A 341 -30.91 81.09 20.31
C CYS A 341 -31.73 81.94 19.33
N ASP A 342 -31.27 82.07 18.09
CA ASP A 342 -31.92 82.82 17.01
C ASP A 342 -32.79 81.91 16.10
N LEU A 343 -32.71 80.59 16.29
CA LEU A 343 -33.49 79.55 15.62
C LEU A 343 -33.21 79.47 14.13
N ASP A 344 -31.97 79.73 13.73
CA ASP A 344 -31.52 79.64 12.34
C ASP A 344 -31.01 78.24 11.95
N GLY A 345 -30.83 77.36 12.95
CA GLY A 345 -30.38 75.98 12.79
C GLY A 345 -28.85 75.83 12.75
N VAL A 346 -28.09 76.87 13.10
CA VAL A 346 -26.63 76.84 13.22
C VAL A 346 -26.24 76.90 14.70
N LEU A 347 -25.19 76.16 15.07
CA LEU A 347 -24.63 76.25 16.42
C LEU A 347 -24.03 77.64 16.67
N LYS A 348 -24.32 78.23 17.83
CA LYS A 348 -23.76 79.51 18.28
C LYS A 348 -22.22 79.55 18.27
N SER A 349 -21.56 78.40 18.47
CA SER A 349 -20.10 78.28 18.38
C SER A 349 -19.56 78.49 16.96
N CYS A 350 -20.41 78.36 15.96
CA CYS A 350 -20.08 78.33 14.54
C CYS A 350 -20.64 79.50 13.74
N GLU A 351 -21.49 80.30 14.40
CA GLU A 351 -21.87 81.60 13.91
C GLU A 351 -20.64 82.53 13.82
N THR A 352 -20.56 83.24 12.69
CA THR A 352 -19.47 84.21 12.44
C THR A 352 -19.91 85.65 12.66
N ASP A 353 -21.18 85.86 13.01
CA ASP A 353 -21.70 87.16 13.36
C ASP A 353 -21.68 87.36 14.89
N THR A 354 -21.63 88.61 15.30
CA THR A 354 -21.52 89.01 16.70
C THR A 354 -22.85 89.61 17.17
N ASP A 355 -23.99 89.15 16.67
CA ASP A 355 -25.25 89.69 17.15
C ASP A 355 -25.47 89.25 18.60
N THR A 356 -25.59 90.28 19.43
CA THR A 356 -25.64 90.23 20.88
C THR A 356 -27.03 89.80 21.34
N ASP A 357 -27.35 88.54 21.17
CA ASP A 357 -28.61 87.94 21.61
C ASP A 357 -28.34 86.75 22.57
#